data_AF-A0A3A4VLT0-F1
#
_entry.id   AF-A0A3A4VLT0-F1
#
_cell.length_a   1.000
_cell.length_b   1.000
_cell.length_c   1.000
_cell.angle_alpha   90.00
_cell.angle_beta   90.00
_cell.angle_gamma   90.00
#
_symmetry.space_group_name_H-M   'P 1'
#
loop_
_entity.id
_entity.type
_entity.pdbx_description
1 polymer ?
#
loop_
_entity_poly.entity_id
_entity_poly.type
_entity_poly.pdbx_seq_one_letter_code
_entity_poly.pdbx_strand_id
1 'polypeptide(L)' 'MKLTIASLRGVDFDGEASAFTVKTQSGEITILDHHRPLITVLAPGEAVITAPDGSKKELATSGGFLEMDAENHVKVLLD' A
#
# COMPACT_ATOMS: atom_id res chain seq x y z
N MET A 1 -4.15 10.08 2.39
CA MET A 1 -3.60 9.61 1.10
C MET A 1 -4.61 8.67 0.46
N LYS A 2 -4.77 8.70 -0.87
CA LYS A 2 -5.64 7.74 -1.55
C LYS A 2 -4.89 6.44 -1.77
N LEU A 3 -5.44 5.32 -1.34
CA LEU A 3 -4.84 3.99 -1.49
C LEU A 3 -5.72 3.13 -2.40
N THR A 4 -5.12 2.64 -3.49
CA THR A 4 -5.76 1.70 -4.40
C THR A 4 -4.91 0.44 -4.46
N ILE A 5 -5.50 -0.71 -4.13
CA ILE A 5 -4.89 -2.04 -4.25
C ILE A 5 -5.64 -2.78 -5.34
N ALA A 6 -4.93 -3.15 -6.39
CA ALA A 6 -5.47 -3.88 -7.53
C ALA A 6 -4.62 -5.11 -7.82
N SER A 7 -5.27 -6.14 -8.34
CA SER A 7 -4.69 -7.38 -8.83
C SER A 7 -5.18 -7.66 -10.25
N LEU A 8 -4.66 -8.70 -10.90
CA LEU A 8 -5.15 -9.15 -12.22
C LEU A 8 -6.64 -9.56 -12.20
N ARG A 9 -7.22 -9.78 -11.02
CA ARG A 9 -8.63 -10.16 -10.84
C ARG A 9 -9.56 -8.97 -10.64
N GLY A 10 -9.04 -7.80 -10.25
CA GLY A 10 -9.84 -6.61 -9.99
C GLY A 10 -9.23 -5.71 -8.93
N VAL A 11 -10.05 -4.78 -8.42
CA VAL A 11 -9.65 -3.86 -7.35
C VAL A 11 -10.06 -4.47 -6.00
N ASP A 12 -9.07 -4.91 -5.24
CA ASP A 12 -9.24 -5.49 -3.89
C ASP A 12 -9.53 -4.41 -2.84
N PHE A 13 -9.01 -3.19 -3.05
CA PHE A 13 -9.24 -2.05 -2.17
C PHE A 13 -9.16 -0.73 -2.92
N ASP A 14 -10.11 0.17 -2.67
CA ASP A 14 -10.02 1.58 -3.06
C ASP A 14 -10.59 2.41 -1.91
N GLY A 15 -9.80 3.35 -1.39
CA GLY A 15 -10.22 4.18 -0.27
C GLY A 15 -9.14 5.13 0.22
N GLU A 16 -9.41 5.77 1.34
CA GLU A 16 -8.44 6.65 2.01
C GLU A 16 -7.68 5.90 3.10
N ALA A 17 -6.38 6.16 3.18
CA ALA A 17 -5.51 5.67 4.24
C ALA A 17 -4.72 6.85 4.83
N SER A 18 -4.38 6.76 6.11
CA SER A 18 -3.46 7.66 6.81
C SER A 18 -2.05 7.07 6.89
N ALA A 19 -1.95 5.75 6.96
CA ALA A 19 -0.69 5.01 6.89
C ALA A 19 -0.86 3.67 6.17
N PHE A 20 0.17 3.25 5.47
CA PHE A 20 0.25 1.96 4.80
C PHE A 20 1.57 1.27 5.12
N THR A 21 1.53 0.20 5.89
CA THR A 21 2.71 -0.62 6.23
C THR A 21 2.74 -1.85 5.33
N VAL A 22 3.90 -2.13 4.74
CA VAL A 22 4.06 -3.25 3.83
C VAL A 22 5.49 -3.79 3.87
N LYS A 23 5.62 -5.08 3.55
CA LYS A 23 6.92 -5.73 3.42
C LYS A 23 7.49 -5.55 2.01
N THR A 24 8.70 -4.99 1.94
CA THR A 24 9.51 -4.91 0.73
C THR A 24 10.63 -5.96 0.76
N GLN A 25 11.35 -6.13 -0.35
CA GLN A 25 12.50 -7.04 -0.39
C GLN A 25 13.62 -6.66 0.60
N SER A 26 13.76 -5.38 0.91
CA SER A 26 14.81 -4.87 1.81
C SER A 26 14.38 -4.81 3.29
N GLY A 27 13.11 -5.09 3.59
CA GLY A 27 12.55 -4.97 4.94
C GLY A 27 11.11 -4.43 4.95
N GLU A 28 10.59 -4.15 6.13
CA GLU A 28 9.26 -3.54 6.30
C GLU A 28 9.36 -2.02 6.21
N ILE A 29 8.44 -1.40 5.45
CA ILE A 29 8.34 0.06 5.34
C ILE A 29 6.92 0.51 5.70
N THR A 30 6.82 1.71 6.27
CA THR A 30 5.54 2.38 6.49
C THR A 30 5.52 3.67 5.70
N ILE A 31 4.53 3.77 4.81
CA ILE A 31 4.25 4.97 4.03
C ILE A 31 3.18 5.77 4.77
N LEU A 32 3.51 7.01 5.08
CA LEU A 32 2.60 7.95 5.73
C LEU A 32 1.99 8.90 4.71
N ASP A 33 0.93 9.57 5.12
CA ASP A 33 0.35 10.67 4.37
C ASP A 33 1.40 11.74 4.00
N HIS A 34 1.37 12.22 2.76
CA HIS A 34 2.33 13.17 2.18
C HIS A 34 3.80 12.69 2.11
N HIS A 35 4.03 11.38 2.10
CA HIS A 35 5.35 10.83 1.85
C HIS A 35 5.85 11.14 0.41
N ARG A 36 7.17 11.14 0.23
CA ARG A 36 7.79 11.43 -1.07
C ARG A 36 7.46 10.33 -2.10
N PRO A 37 7.44 10.67 -3.40
CA PRO A 37 7.27 9.67 -4.45
C PRO A 37 8.25 8.51 -4.29
N LEU A 38 7.72 7.29 -4.37
CA LEU A 38 8.48 6.07 -4.12
C LEU A 38 7.92 4.96 -4.99
N ILE A 39 8.80 4.25 -5.69
CA ILE A 39 8.45 3.02 -6.41
C ILE A 39 9.30 1.91 -5.81
N THR A 40 8.65 0.83 -5.37
CA THR A 40 9.33 -0.33 -4.79
C THR A 40 8.60 -1.62 -5.12
N VAL A 41 9.36 -2.71 -5.09
CA VAL A 41 8.82 -4.07 -5.20
C VAL A 41 8.44 -4.56 -3.80
N LEU A 42 7.24 -5.14 -3.70
CA LEU A 42 6.72 -5.74 -2.49
C LEU A 42 7.14 -7.21 -2.41
N ALA A 43 7.50 -7.64 -1.21
CA ALA A 43 7.71 -9.04 -0.90
C ALA A 43 6.40 -9.65 -0.38
N PRO A 44 6.18 -10.96 -0.57
CA PRO A 44 5.03 -11.63 0.02
C PRO A 44 5.04 -11.48 1.54
N GLY A 45 3.89 -11.09 2.09
CA GLY A 45 3.74 -10.78 3.51
C GLY A 45 2.44 -10.07 3.83
N GLU A 46 2.33 -9.57 5.04
CA GLU A 46 1.17 -8.83 5.50
C GLU A 46 1.33 -7.34 5.20
N ALA A 47 0.25 -6.72 4.74
CA ALA A 47 0.11 -5.28 4.61
C ALA A 47 -0.94 -4.78 5.58
N VAL A 48 -0.63 -3.68 6.26
CA VAL A 48 -1.52 -3.06 7.25
C VAL A 48 -1.90 -1.67 6.76
N ILE A 49 -3.18 -1.50 6.51
CA ILE A 49 -3.78 -0.23 6.12
C ILE A 49 -4.34 0.41 7.39
N THR A 50 -3.92 1.63 7.70
CA THR A 50 -4.54 2.45 8.75
C THR A 50 -5.41 3.49 8.07
N ALA A 51 -6.71 3.47 8.37
CA ALA A 51 -7.67 4.44 7.86
C ALA A 51 -7.61 5.76 8.65
N PRO A 52 -8.18 6.86 8.12
CA PRO A 52 -8.17 8.17 8.79
C PRO A 52 -8.88 8.19 10.15
N ASP A 53 -9.85 7.30 10.35
CA ASP A 53 -10.59 7.10 11.61
C ASP A 53 -9.80 6.27 12.65
N GLY A 54 -8.60 5.81 12.31
CA GLY A 54 -7.75 4.98 13.17
C GLY A 54 -8.02 3.48 13.06
N SER A 55 -9.02 3.07 12.26
CA SER A 55 -9.29 1.66 11.99
C SER A 55 -8.14 1.03 11.23
N LYS A 56 -7.74 -0.19 11.64
CA LYS A 56 -6.70 -0.96 10.96
C LYS A 56 -7.31 -2.09 10.16
N LYS A 57 -6.82 -2.28 8.93
CA LYS A 57 -7.19 -3.38 8.05
C LYS A 57 -5.94 -4.12 7.60
N GLU A 58 -5.90 -5.40 7.92
CA GLU A 58 -4.80 -6.29 7.55
C GLU A 58 -5.16 -7.01 6.25
N LEU A 59 -4.20 -7.11 5.34
CA LEU A 59 -4.36 -7.74 4.05
C LEU A 59 -3.11 -8.56 3.71
N ALA A 60 -3.30 -9.80 3.27
CA ALA A 60 -2.20 -10.60 2.78
C ALA A 60 -1.82 -10.15 1.37
N THR A 61 -0.54 -9.89 1.16
CA THR A 61 0.04 -9.54 -0.15
C THR A 61 0.89 -10.70 -0.64
N SER A 62 0.65 -11.13 -1.88
CA SER A 62 1.46 -12.18 -2.54
C SER A 62 2.80 -11.66 -3.06
N GLY A 63 3.06 -10.36 -2.91
CA GLY A 63 4.10 -9.62 -3.61
C GLY A 63 3.49 -8.68 -4.66
N GLY A 64 4.33 -7.96 -5.38
CA GLY A 64 3.90 -7.05 -6.44
C GLY A 64 4.68 -5.75 -6.48
N PHE A 65 4.02 -4.68 -6.92
CA PHE A 65 4.60 -3.34 -7.03
C PHE A 65 3.82 -2.33 -6.19
N LEU A 66 4.56 -1.43 -5.56
CA LEU A 66 4.02 -0.25 -4.92
C LEU A 66 4.55 0.98 -5.61
N GLU A 67 3.64 1.89 -5.93
CA GLU A 67 3.91 3.21 -6.48
C GLU A 67 3.25 4.25 -5.58
N MET A 68 4.03 5.22 -5.12
CA MET A 68 3.55 6.45 -4.50
C MET A 68 3.84 7.61 -5.44
N ASP A 69 2.77 8.29 -5.84
CA ASP A 69 2.81 9.48 -6.70
C ASP A 69 3.09 10.76 -5.89
N ALA A 70 3.48 11.83 -6.60
CA ALA A 70 3.68 13.16 -6.01
C ALA A 70 2.38 13.84 -5.54
N GLU A 71 1.22 13.33 -5.99
CA GLU A 71 -0.11 13.81 -5.62
C GLU A 71 -0.70 13.06 -4.40
N ASN A 72 0.15 12.37 -3.61
CA ASN A 72 -0.26 11.66 -2.39
C ASN A 72 -1.25 10.49 -2.67
N HIS A 73 -1.03 9.82 -3.79
CA HIS A 73 -1.73 8.61 -4.19
C HIS A 73 -0.79 7.42 -4.10
N VAL A 74 -1.23 6.34 -3.45
CA VAL A 74 -0.50 5.07 -3.39
C VAL A 74 -1.28 4.02 -4.15
N LYS A 75 -0.62 3.43 -5.15
CA LYS A 75 -1.12 2.33 -5.95
C LYS A 75 -0.30 1.09 -5.63
N VAL A 76 -1.00 0.01 -5.32
CA VAL A 76 -0.41 -1.30 -5.09
C VAL A 76 -0.96 -2.25 -6.14
N LEU A 77 -0.06 -2.84 -6.92
CA LEU A 77 -0.36 -3.85 -7.92
C LEU A 77 0.11 -5.19 -7.36
N LEU A 78 -0.83 -6.05 -7.00
CA LEU A 78 -0.58 -7.40 -6.54
C LEU A 78 -0.47 -8.36 -7.73
N ASP A 79 0.42 -9.34 -7.60
CA ASP A 79 0.56 -10.47 -8.54
C ASP A 79 -0.57 -11.50 -8.38
#